data_AF-X1AKA3-F1
#
_entry.id   AF-X1AKA3-F1
#
_cell.length_a   1.000
_cell.length_b   1.000
_cell.length_c   1.000
_cell.angle_alpha   90.00
_cell.angle_beta   90.00
_cell.angle_gamma   90.00
#
_symmetry.space_group_name_H-M   'P 1'
#
loop_
_entity.id
_entity.type
_entity.pdbx_description
1 polymer ?
#
loop_
_entity_poly.entity_id
_entity_poly.type
_entity_poly.pdbx_seq_one_letter_code
_entity_poly.pdbx_strand_id
1 'polypeptide(L)'
;MDAPFLPDVNFAIMIWHKSDIASDWQNYKNPEVDRMISECNLVVDSQERLECYKPIQDQIYDDASLANIAEPLFTVALNKNLRGWAWDPALTYRIYPMDFAE
;
A
#
# COMPACT_ATOMS: atom_id res chain seq x y z
N MET A 1 5.44 -4.87 1.54
CA MET A 1 4.46 -4.22 2.45
C MET A 1 3.35 -3.67 1.58
N ASP A 2 2.12 -4.12 1.80
CA ASP A 2 0.99 -3.77 0.94
C ASP A 2 0.23 -2.57 1.52
N ALA A 3 -0.13 -1.62 0.66
CA ALA A 3 -1.10 -0.57 0.98
C ALA A 3 -2.39 -0.95 0.24
N PRO A 4 -3.33 -1.66 0.88
CA PRO A 4 -4.47 -2.26 0.17
C PRO A 4 -5.30 -1.22 -0.58
N PHE A 5 -5.25 0.04 -0.12
CA PHE A 5 -5.97 1.14 -0.72
C PHE A 5 -5.34 1.75 -1.99
N LEU A 6 -4.10 1.40 -2.33
CA LEU A 6 -3.43 1.88 -3.54
C LEU A 6 -2.50 0.78 -4.10
N PRO A 7 -2.78 0.24 -5.31
CA PRO A 7 -2.04 -0.88 -5.88
C PRO A 7 -0.67 -0.45 -6.47
N ASP A 8 0.11 0.31 -5.72
CA ASP A 8 1.48 0.70 -6.04
C ASP A 8 2.38 0.44 -4.83
N VAL A 9 3.33 -0.48 -5.01
CA VAL A 9 4.35 -0.87 -4.02
C VAL A 9 5.18 0.33 -3.53
N ASN A 10 5.40 1.32 -4.40
CA ASN A 10 6.18 2.50 -4.09
C ASN A 10 5.53 3.33 -2.97
N PHE A 11 4.22 3.53 -3.06
CA PHE A 11 3.51 4.46 -2.18
C PHE A 11 3.70 4.11 -0.70
N ALA A 12 3.50 2.84 -0.34
CA ALA A 12 3.66 2.35 1.03
C ALA A 12 5.12 2.44 1.50
N ILE A 13 6.05 1.96 0.67
CA ILE A 13 7.48 1.94 1.01
C ILE A 13 8.00 3.36 1.23
N MET A 14 7.67 4.30 0.35
CA MET A 14 8.12 5.68 0.44
C MET A 14 7.59 6.38 1.69
N ILE A 15 6.28 6.27 1.98
CA ILE A 15 5.64 6.97 3.11
C ILE A 15 6.19 6.53 4.45
N TRP A 16 6.57 5.26 4.57
CA TRP A 16 7.02 4.69 5.83
C TRP A 16 8.54 4.62 5.95
N HIS A 17 9.30 4.45 4.86
CA HIS A 17 10.73 4.09 4.93
C HIS A 17 11.68 5.07 4.24
N LYS A 18 11.17 6.14 3.61
CA LYS A 18 12.04 7.18 3.06
C LYS A 18 12.39 8.20 4.15
N SER A 19 13.68 8.43 4.38
CA SER A 19 14.16 9.21 5.53
C SER A 19 13.75 10.69 5.54
N ASP A 20 13.37 11.25 4.39
CA ASP A 20 13.06 12.68 4.20
C ASP A 20 11.54 12.96 4.13
N ILE A 21 10.70 11.95 4.32
CA ILE A 21 9.24 12.12 4.28
C ILE A 21 8.68 12.53 5.64
N ALA A 22 7.65 13.37 5.62
CA ALA A 22 7.03 13.90 6.84
C ALA A 22 6.33 12.82 7.71
N SER A 23 6.03 11.66 7.13
CA SER A 23 5.29 10.54 7.75
C SER A 23 6.18 9.42 8.30
N ASP A 24 7.49 9.64 8.44
CA ASP A 24 8.44 8.67 9.03
C ASP A 24 8.27 8.58 10.57
N TRP A 25 7.22 7.90 11.01
CA TRP A 25 6.91 7.75 12.44
C TRP A 25 7.88 6.82 13.18
N GLN A 26 8.53 5.91 12.46
CA GLN A 26 9.53 5.01 13.05
C GLN A 26 10.94 5.61 13.10
N ASN A 27 11.14 6.79 12.48
CA ASN A 27 12.43 7.45 12.33
C ASN A 27 13.50 6.52 11.74
N TYR A 28 13.11 5.71 10.75
CA TYR A 28 14.00 4.75 10.11
C TYR A 28 14.93 5.46 9.12
N LYS A 29 16.24 5.23 9.28
CA LYS A 29 17.28 5.89 8.48
C LYS A 29 18.23 4.84 7.90
N ASN A 30 18.11 4.59 6.60
CA ASN A 30 19.03 3.74 5.85
C ASN A 30 19.35 4.41 4.50
N PRO A 31 20.54 5.02 4.33
CA PRO A 31 20.90 5.74 3.11
C PRO A 31 20.86 4.88 1.84
N GLU A 32 21.10 3.57 1.97
CA GLU A 32 21.04 2.66 0.83
C GLU A 32 19.59 2.40 0.41
N VAL A 33 18.68 2.23 1.37
CA VAL A 33 17.24 2.14 1.09
C VAL A 33 16.74 3.45 0.48
N ASP A 34 17.15 4.61 0.99
CA ASP A 34 16.79 5.91 0.39
C ASP A 34 17.25 6.05 -1.06
N ARG A 35 18.47 5.60 -1.36
CA ARG A 35 19.04 5.57 -2.71
C ARG A 35 18.21 4.66 -3.62
N MET A 36 17.98 3.41 -3.20
CA MET A 36 17.21 2.43 -3.98
C MET A 36 15.77 2.90 -4.25
N ILE A 37 15.07 3.44 -3.24
CA ILE A 37 13.72 4.02 -3.42
C ILE A 37 13.75 5.13 -4.47
N SER A 38 14.76 6.02 -4.40
CA SER A 38 14.86 7.16 -5.31
C SER A 38 15.15 6.73 -6.76
N GLU A 39 15.90 5.65 -6.96
CA GLU A 39 16.16 5.06 -8.28
C GLU A 39 14.92 4.35 -8.83
N CYS A 40 14.28 3.49 -8.03
CA CYS A 40 13.08 2.77 -8.45
C CYS A 40 11.87 3.69 -8.72
N ASN A 41 11.83 4.88 -8.10
CA ASN A 41 10.83 5.92 -8.38
C ASN A 41 10.84 6.43 -9.83
N LEU A 42 11.95 6.27 -10.54
CA LEU A 42 12.09 6.73 -11.93
C LEU A 42 11.67 5.65 -12.94
N VAL A 43 11.38 4.43 -12.49
CA VAL A 43 11.00 3.31 -13.36
C VAL A 43 9.54 3.45 -13.78
N VAL A 44 9.32 3.54 -15.09
CA VAL A 44 8.00 3.78 -15.69
C VAL A 44 7.23 2.48 -15.93
N ASP A 45 7.92 1.44 -16.40
CA ASP A 45 7.30 0.14 -16.63
C ASP A 45 6.85 -0.50 -15.30
N SER A 46 5.63 -1.01 -15.26
CA SER A 46 5.04 -1.52 -14.03
C SER A 46 5.71 -2.82 -13.56
N GLN A 47 6.11 -3.69 -14.49
CA GLN A 47 6.76 -4.95 -14.15
C GLN A 47 8.19 -4.71 -13.69
N GLU A 48 8.93 -3.84 -14.39
CA GLU A 48 10.28 -3.44 -13.98
C GLU A 48 10.27 -2.75 -12.62
N ARG A 49 9.27 -1.91 -12.34
CA ARG A 49 9.11 -1.28 -11.03
C ARG A 49 8.90 -2.32 -9.93
N LEU A 50 8.04 -3.31 -10.15
CA LEU A 50 7.82 -4.39 -9.18
C LEU A 50 9.11 -5.15 -8.87
N GLU A 51 9.90 -5.49 -9.89
CA GLU A 51 11.19 -6.16 -9.72
C GLU A 51 12.21 -5.26 -8.98
N CYS A 52 12.25 -3.97 -9.30
CA CYS A 52 13.13 -2.99 -8.65
C CYS A 52 12.87 -2.88 -7.14
N TYR A 53 11.61 -2.97 -6.72
CA TYR A 53 11.22 -2.83 -5.31
C TYR A 53 11.38 -4.09 -4.45
N LYS A 54 11.66 -5.27 -5.02
CA LYS A 54 11.90 -6.51 -4.25
C LYS A 54 13.08 -6.40 -3.27
N PRO A 55 14.30 -6.04 -3.70
CA PRO A 55 15.45 -5.95 -2.79
C PRO A 55 15.26 -4.90 -1.69
N ILE A 56 14.50 -3.82 -1.98
CA ILE A 56 14.16 -2.81 -0.97
C ILE A 56 13.31 -3.42 0.13
N GLN A 57 12.31 -4.24 -0.23
CA GLN A 57 11.47 -4.91 0.75
C GLN A 57 12.28 -5.89 1.60
N ASP A 58 13.17 -6.68 0.99
CA ASP A 58 14.04 -7.61 1.72
C ASP A 58 14.90 -6.88 2.74
N GLN A 59 15.55 -5.78 2.35
CA GLN A 59 16.36 -4.97 3.27
C GLN A 59 15.53 -4.37 4.42
N ILE A 60 14.32 -3.87 4.13
CA ILE A 60 13.42 -3.32 5.16
C ILE A 60 12.99 -4.41 6.16
N TYR A 61 12.74 -5.63 5.68
CA TYR A 61 12.40 -6.76 6.53
C TYR A 61 13.59 -7.20 7.40
N ASP A 62 14.79 -7.26 6.84
CA ASP A 62 16.02 -7.60 7.56
C ASP A 62 16.35 -6.57 8.64
N ASP A 63 16.10 -5.28 8.36
CA ASP A 63 16.29 -4.19 9.31
C ASP A 63 15.19 -4.15 10.39
N ALA A 64 14.10 -4.90 10.20
CA ALA A 64 12.95 -4.96 11.09
C ALA A 64 12.41 -3.56 11.50
N SER A 65 12.35 -2.64 10.53
CA SER A 65 11.90 -1.24 10.75
C SER A 65 10.50 -1.14 11.35
N LEU A 66 9.62 -2.09 10.99
CA LEU A 66 8.25 -2.23 11.45
C LEU A 66 7.92 -3.70 11.66
N ALA A 67 7.32 -4.01 12.81
CA ALA A 67 6.73 -5.31 13.06
C ALA A 67 5.30 -5.34 12.47
N ASN A 68 5.14 -5.99 11.32
CA ASN A 68 3.82 -6.22 10.74
C ASN A 68 3.07 -7.28 11.56
N ILE A 69 1.98 -6.90 12.22
CA ILE A 69 1.23 -7.80 13.13
C ILE A 69 0.10 -8.52 12.41
N ALA A 70 -0.70 -7.80 11.62
CA ALA A 70 -1.84 -8.34 10.90
C ALA A 70 -2.25 -7.41 9.76
N GLU A 71 -2.82 -7.99 8.71
CA GLU A 71 -3.61 -7.27 7.72
C GLU A 71 -5.10 -7.42 8.10
N PRO A 72 -5.76 -6.35 8.59
CA PRO A 72 -7.13 -6.46 9.04
C PRO A 72 -8.06 -6.68 7.85
N LEU A 73 -8.89 -7.72 7.94
CA LEU A 73 -10.01 -7.90 7.01
C LEU A 73 -11.12 -6.91 7.35
N PHE A 74 -11.70 -6.30 6.32
CA PHE A 74 -12.84 -5.43 6.49
C PHE A 74 -14.13 -6.20 6.23
N THR A 75 -15.09 -6.06 7.12
CA THR A 75 -16.42 -6.66 7.01
C THR A 75 -17.45 -5.55 6.87
N VAL A 76 -18.33 -5.66 5.87
CA VAL A 76 -19.41 -4.69 5.63
C VAL A 76 -20.74 -5.43 5.74
N ALA A 77 -21.63 -4.94 6.60
CA ALA A 77 -22.99 -5.45 6.74
C ALA A 77 -23.94 -4.52 5.97
N LEU A 78 -24.69 -5.10 5.03
CA LEU A 78 -25.58 -4.36 4.12
C LEU A 78 -27.00 -4.89 4.24
N ASN A 79 -27.97 -4.06 3.85
CA ASN A 79 -29.35 -4.50 3.73
C ASN A 79 -29.45 -5.59 2.65
N LYS A 80 -30.22 -6.66 2.92
CA LYS A 80 -30.43 -7.78 1.97
C LYS A 80 -31.02 -7.35 0.61
N ASN A 81 -31.71 -6.22 0.57
CA ASN A 81 -32.31 -5.67 -0.65
C ASN A 81 -31.36 -4.74 -1.42
N LEU A 82 -30.20 -4.38 -0.85
CA LEU A 82 -29.19 -3.58 -1.54
C LEU A 82 -28.50 -4.42 -2.60
N ARG A 83 -28.48 -3.93 -3.84
CA ARG A 83 -27.77 -4.53 -4.97
C ARG A 83 -26.69 -3.59 -5.48
N GLY A 84 -25.85 -4.07 -6.39
CA GLY A 84 -24.80 -3.26 -7.02
C GLY A 84 -23.59 -2.96 -6.15
N TRP A 85 -23.53 -3.52 -4.93
CA TRP A 85 -22.34 -3.42 -4.09
C TRP A 85 -21.16 -4.16 -4.76
N ALA A 86 -19.98 -3.56 -4.70
CA ALA A 86 -18.70 -4.20 -5.01
C ALA A 86 -17.64 -3.75 -3.99
N TRP A 87 -16.69 -4.65 -3.69
CA TRP A 87 -15.54 -4.31 -2.85
C TRP A 87 -14.63 -3.38 -3.65
N ASP A 88 -14.36 -2.18 -3.15
CA ASP A 88 -13.27 -1.37 -3.68
C ASP A 88 -12.02 -1.62 -2.81
N PRO A 89 -10.94 -2.20 -3.35
CA PRO A 89 -9.68 -2.38 -2.63
C PRO A 89 -9.16 -1.07 -2.02
N ALA A 90 -9.51 0.09 -2.61
CA ALA A 90 -9.26 1.44 -2.07
C ALA A 90 -9.86 1.71 -0.67
N LEU A 91 -10.55 0.73 -0.06
CA LEU A 91 -11.30 0.87 1.20
C LEU A 91 -12.37 1.97 1.12
N THR A 92 -12.87 2.21 -0.08
CA THR A 92 -13.99 3.10 -0.35
C THR A 92 -15.20 2.27 -0.79
N TYR A 93 -16.39 2.87 -0.79
CA TYR A 93 -17.54 2.27 -1.44
C TYR A 93 -18.08 3.24 -2.47
N ARG A 94 -18.51 2.72 -3.61
CA ARG A 94 -19.10 3.53 -4.66
C ARG A 94 -20.61 3.49 -4.53
N ILE A 95 -21.22 4.64 -4.24
CA ILE A 95 -22.68 4.76 -4.12
C ILE A 95 -23.36 4.44 -5.44
N TYR A 96 -22.79 4.88 -6.55
CA TYR A 96 -23.15 4.40 -7.88
C TYR A 96 -22.27 3.18 -8.17
N PRO A 97 -22.80 1.96 -8.36
CA PRO A 97 -24.12 1.62 -8.91
C PRO A 97 -25.11 0.98 -7.92
N MET A 98 -25.02 1.29 -6.63
CA MET A 98 -25.86 0.66 -5.62
C MET A 98 -27.30 1.18 -5.65
N ASP A 99 -28.26 0.25 -5.57
CA ASP A 99 -29.68 0.54 -5.47
C ASP A 99 -30.39 -0.44 -4.53
N PHE A 100 -31.61 -0.11 -4.13
CA PHE A 100 -32.47 -1.03 -3.41
C PHE A 100 -33.42 -1.70 -4.41
N ALA A 101 -33.51 -3.02 -4.33
CA ALA A 101 -34.55 -3.76 -5.02
C ALA A 101 -35.94 -3.26 -4.58
N GLU A 102 -36.87 -3.14 -5.54
CA GLU A 102 -38.30 -2.91 -5.29
C GLU A 102 -38.92 -4.00 -4.41
#